data_AF-A0A7S2FW85-F1
#
_entry.id   AF-A0A7S2FW85-F1
#
_cell.length_a   1.000
_cell.length_b   1.000
_cell.length_c   1.000
_cell.angle_alpha   90.00
_cell.angle_beta   90.00
_cell.angle_gamma   90.00
#
_symmetry.space_group_name_H-M   'P 1'
#
loop_
_entity.id
_entity.type
_entity.pdbx_description
1 polymer ?
#
loop_
_entity_poly.entity_id
_entity_poly.type
_entity_poly.pdbx_seq_one_letter_code
_entity_poly.pdbx_strand_id
1 'polypeptide(L)'
;WFLWHRGLQSLVVVLNVIGIGAIVMALDAEALPHLNSLHTWLGTTTSVLMLVQVLSGLLRPAHAAAHRRIWRLAHAIMGMSTWALAIATSIYGALRLPPIEAMYATVAIQDDGSLLHAILTL
;
A
#
# COMPACT_ATOMS: atom_id res chain seq x y z
N TRP A 1 22.80 4.15 -11.10
CA TRP A 1 21.52 3.41 -11.21
C TRP A 1 21.19 2.61 -9.94
N PHE A 2 22.07 1.75 -9.41
CA PHE A 2 21.73 0.87 -8.27
C PHE A 2 21.38 1.62 -6.99
N LEU A 3 22.13 2.67 -6.63
CA LEU A 3 21.83 3.50 -5.45
C LEU A 3 20.45 4.16 -5.55
N TRP A 4 20.12 4.73 -6.72
CA TRP A 4 18.81 5.31 -7.00
C TRP A 4 17.70 4.27 -6.93
N HIS A 5 17.89 3.10 -7.57
CA HIS A 5 16.93 2.00 -7.50
C HIS A 5 16.66 1.60 -6.06
N ARG A 6 17.72 1.38 -5.25
CA ARG A 6 17.58 1.02 -3.84
C ARG A 6 16.86 2.11 -3.04
N GLY A 7 17.27 3.37 -3.20
CA GLY A 7 16.68 4.51 -2.48
C GLY A 7 15.19 4.69 -2.80
N LEU A 8 14.81 4.60 -4.08
CA LEU A 8 13.42 4.70 -4.50
C LEU A 8 12.59 3.53 -3.97
N GLN A 9 13.09 2.29 -4.06
CA GLN A 9 12.36 1.13 -3.54
C GLN A 9 12.18 1.18 -2.02
N SER A 10 13.19 1.64 -1.27
CA SER A 10 13.06 1.89 0.17
C SER A 10 12.01 2.96 0.48
N LEU A 11 11.98 4.06 -0.29
CA LEU A 11 10.98 5.11 -0.12
C LEU A 11 9.55 4.58 -0.37
N VAL A 12 9.35 3.77 -1.41
CA VAL A 12 8.04 3.16 -1.69
C VAL A 12 7.57 2.29 -0.52
N VAL A 13 8.46 1.51 0.10
CA VAL A 13 8.11 0.75 1.31
C VAL A 13 7.64 1.65 2.45
N VAL A 14 8.34 2.76 2.71
CA VAL A 14 7.96 3.72 3.76
C VAL A 14 6.58 4.32 3.46
N LEU A 15 6.35 4.79 2.24
CA LEU A 15 5.07 5.36 1.81
C LEU A 15 3.93 4.34 1.91
N ASN A 16 4.19 3.08 1.55
CA ASN A 16 3.23 2.00 1.65
C ASN A 16 2.86 1.69 3.12
N VAL A 17 3.84 1.69 4.03
CA VAL A 17 3.57 1.51 5.48
C VAL A 17 2.72 2.66 6.02
N ILE A 18 3.03 3.90 5.63
CA ILE A 18 2.22 5.07 6.00
C ILE A 18 0.79 4.93 5.47
N GLY A 19 0.62 4.54 4.20
CA GLY A 19 -0.70 4.34 3.59
C GLY A 19 -1.52 3.23 4.26
N ILE A 20 -0.89 2.09 4.59
CA ILE A 20 -1.54 1.01 5.36
C ILE A 20 -1.90 1.50 6.76
N GLY A 21 -1.00 2.21 7.44
CA GLY A 21 -1.28 2.78 8.76
C GLY A 21 -2.48 3.71 8.75
N ALA A 22 -2.56 4.59 7.75
CA ALA A 22 -3.67 5.53 7.60
C ALA A 22 -5.01 4.80 7.40
N ILE A 23 -5.07 3.78 6.53
CA ILE A 23 -6.33 3.05 6.31
C ILE A 23 -6.71 2.18 7.51
N VAL A 24 -5.74 1.57 8.20
CA VAL A 24 -6.02 0.79 9.43
C VAL A 24 -6.62 1.68 10.50
N MET A 25 -6.02 2.85 10.74
CA MET A 25 -6.55 3.83 11.71
C MET A 25 -7.97 4.30 11.34
N ALA A 26 -8.24 4.52 10.05
CA ALA A 26 -9.56 4.93 9.58
C ALA A 26 -10.61 3.82 9.75
N LEU A 27 -10.25 2.56 9.45
CA LEU A 27 -11.15 1.42 9.64
C LEU A 27 -11.44 1.17 11.13
N ASP A 28 -10.42 1.27 11.98
CA ASP A 28 -10.58 1.10 13.43
C ASP A 28 -11.47 2.18 14.04
N ALA A 29 -11.34 3.44 13.60
CA ALA A 29 -12.17 4.55 14.06
C ALA A 29 -13.66 4.34 13.77
N GLU A 30 -13.99 3.69 12.65
CA GLU A 30 -15.35 3.39 12.21
C GLU A 30 -15.80 1.95 12.56
N ALA A 31 -14.99 1.21 13.32
CA ALA A 31 -15.22 -0.21 13.65
C ALA A 31 -15.51 -1.10 12.43
N LEU A 32 -14.89 -0.79 11.29
CA LEU A 32 -15.06 -1.52 10.03
C LEU A 32 -14.09 -2.72 9.94
N PRO A 33 -14.50 -3.82 9.30
CA PRO A 33 -13.67 -5.01 9.20
C PRO A 33 -12.46 -4.83 8.27
N HIS A 34 -11.31 -5.33 8.72
CA HIS A 34 -10.09 -5.42 7.93
C HIS A 34 -10.12 -6.59 6.94
N LEU A 35 -9.34 -6.50 5.85
CA LEU A 35 -9.11 -7.59 4.88
C LEU A 35 -10.39 -8.23 4.31
N ASN A 36 -11.47 -7.44 4.17
CA ASN A 36 -12.79 -7.92 3.75
C ASN A 36 -13.01 -7.89 2.23
N SER A 37 -12.05 -7.44 1.44
CA SER A 37 -12.19 -7.27 -0.01
C SER A 37 -10.99 -7.82 -0.78
N LEU A 38 -11.22 -8.15 -2.05
CA LEU A 38 -10.13 -8.57 -2.95
C LEU A 38 -9.05 -7.49 -3.06
N HIS A 39 -9.43 -6.20 -3.06
CA HIS A 39 -8.46 -5.09 -3.07
C HIS A 39 -7.51 -5.19 -1.88
N THR A 40 -8.06 -5.36 -0.67
CA THR A 40 -7.25 -5.46 0.55
C THR A 40 -6.34 -6.69 0.54
N TRP A 41 -6.82 -7.85 0.07
CA TRP A 41 -5.98 -9.05 -0.06
C TRP A 41 -4.83 -8.89 -1.06
N LEU A 42 -5.11 -8.32 -2.24
CA LEU A 42 -4.09 -8.08 -3.26
C LEU A 42 -3.10 -7.00 -2.82
N GLY A 43 -3.57 -5.95 -2.16
CA GLY A 43 -2.76 -4.87 -1.59
C GLY A 43 -1.80 -5.39 -0.54
N THR A 44 -2.31 -6.11 0.46
CA THR A 44 -1.48 -6.73 1.50
C THR A 44 -0.46 -7.71 0.91
N THR A 45 -0.86 -8.56 -0.04
CA THR A 45 0.06 -9.48 -0.73
C THR A 45 1.17 -8.72 -1.45
N THR A 46 0.82 -7.65 -2.17
CA THR A 46 1.79 -6.77 -2.84
C THR A 46 2.77 -6.15 -1.85
N SER A 47 2.28 -5.65 -0.72
CA SER A 47 3.13 -5.07 0.33
C SER A 47 4.11 -6.09 0.93
N VAL A 48 3.67 -7.33 1.18
CA VAL A 48 4.56 -8.42 1.64
C VAL A 48 5.63 -8.72 0.59
N LEU A 49 5.25 -8.89 -0.67
CA LEU A 49 6.20 -9.16 -1.75
C LEU A 49 7.22 -8.03 -1.90
N MET A 50 6.80 -6.77 -1.78
CA MET A 50 7.70 -5.62 -1.82
C MET A 50 8.71 -5.63 -0.66
N LEU A 51 8.29 -5.98 0.56
CA LEU A 51 9.20 -6.15 1.69
C LEU A 51 10.23 -7.26 1.43
N VAL A 52 9.77 -8.41 0.94
CA VAL A 52 10.65 -9.52 0.55
C VAL A 52 11.65 -9.06 -0.52
N GLN A 53 11.25 -8.20 -1.46
CA GLN A 53 12.16 -7.67 -2.47
C GLN A 53 13.24 -6.76 -1.91
N VAL A 54 12.87 -5.84 -1.01
CA VAL A 54 13.85 -4.93 -0.39
C VAL A 54 14.83 -5.73 0.47
N LEU A 55 14.34 -6.69 1.26
CA LEU A 55 15.19 -7.58 2.07
C LEU A 55 16.11 -8.43 1.17
N SER A 56 15.59 -9.01 0.09
CA SER A 56 16.38 -9.74 -0.90
C SER A 56 17.47 -8.85 -1.55
N GLY A 57 17.15 -7.59 -1.80
CA GLY A 57 18.09 -6.57 -2.28
C GLY A 57 19.21 -6.24 -1.29
N LEU A 58 18.92 -6.25 0.02
CA LEU A 58 19.93 -6.10 1.09
C LEU A 58 20.84 -7.33 1.19
N LEU A 59 20.28 -8.52 0.96
CA LEU A 59 20.99 -9.80 0.95
C LEU A 59 21.62 -10.13 -0.41
N ARG A 60 21.81 -9.12 -1.27
CA ARG A 60 22.37 -9.28 -2.62
C ARG A 60 23.73 -10.00 -2.57
N PRO A 61 23.89 -11.14 -3.27
CA PRO A 61 25.14 -11.88 -3.31
C PRO A 61 26.32 -11.06 -3.87
N ALA A 62 27.52 -11.30 -3.35
CA ALA A 62 28.76 -10.72 -3.87
C ALA A 62 28.96 -11.03 -5.37
N HIS A 63 29.71 -10.18 -6.08
CA HIS A 63 29.86 -10.28 -7.55
C HIS A 63 30.37 -11.65 -8.03
N ALA A 64 31.26 -12.28 -7.26
CA ALA A 64 31.86 -13.58 -7.58
C ALA A 64 31.02 -14.79 -7.15
N ALA A 65 29.88 -14.59 -6.46
CA ALA A 65 29.08 -15.70 -5.96
C ALA A 65 28.41 -16.48 -7.10
N ALA A 66 28.55 -17.82 -7.10
CA ALA A 66 27.99 -18.70 -8.13
C ALA A 66 26.46 -18.55 -8.29
N HIS A 67 25.73 -18.37 -7.20
CA HIS A 67 24.28 -18.23 -7.19
C HIS A 67 23.78 -16.83 -7.59
N ARG A 68 24.68 -15.86 -7.86
CA ARG A 68 24.29 -14.48 -8.20
C ARG A 68 23.48 -14.40 -9.49
N ARG A 69 23.72 -15.29 -10.47
CA ARG A 69 22.93 -15.32 -11.71
C ARG A 69 21.48 -15.71 -11.43
N ILE A 70 21.26 -16.73 -10.60
CA ILE A 70 19.92 -17.20 -10.21
C ILE A 70 19.22 -16.13 -9.38
N TRP A 71 19.91 -15.56 -8.38
CA TRP A 71 19.36 -14.47 -7.57
C TRP A 71 18.92 -13.28 -8.43
N ARG A 72 19.72 -12.85 -9.41
CA ARG A 72 19.35 -11.74 -10.32
C ARG A 72 18.09 -12.04 -11.11
N LEU A 73 17.96 -13.26 -11.65
CA LEU A 73 16.79 -13.66 -12.42
C LEU A 73 15.54 -13.72 -11.53
N ALA A 74 15.64 -14.35 -10.37
CA ALA A 74 14.54 -14.46 -9.41
C ALA A 74 14.09 -13.08 -8.91
N HIS A 75 15.04 -12.22 -8.53
CA HIS A 75 14.78 -10.85 -8.10
C HIS A 75 14.09 -10.02 -9.20
N ALA A 76 14.56 -10.13 -10.45
CA ALA A 76 13.95 -9.43 -11.59
C ALA A 76 12.53 -9.91 -11.88
N ILE A 77 12.30 -11.22 -11.97
CA ILE A 77 10.96 -11.78 -12.25
C ILE A 77 9.98 -11.38 -11.16
N MET A 78 10.33 -11.64 -9.89
CA MET A 78 9.44 -11.34 -8.77
C MET A 78 9.24 -9.81 -8.64
N GLY A 79 10.24 -8.98 -8.99
CA GLY A 79 10.12 -7.53 -8.97
C GLY A 79 9.11 -7.03 -10.01
N MET A 80 9.19 -7.55 -11.24
CA MET A 80 8.22 -7.23 -12.30
C MET A 80 6.81 -7.73 -11.98
N SER A 81 6.69 -8.94 -11.42
CA SER A 81 5.38 -9.48 -10.99
C SER A 81 4.76 -8.64 -9.87
N THR A 82 5.57 -8.22 -8.88
CA THR A 82 5.09 -7.36 -7.77
C THR A 82 4.62 -6.01 -8.30
N TRP A 83 5.36 -5.41 -9.24
CA TRP A 83 4.99 -4.15 -9.87
C TRP A 83 3.70 -4.25 -10.68
N ALA A 84 3.53 -5.31 -11.49
CA ALA A 84 2.31 -5.56 -12.24
C ALA A 84 1.10 -5.76 -11.30
N LEU A 85 1.28 -6.51 -10.21
CA LEU A 85 0.25 -6.71 -9.20
C LEU A 85 -0.13 -5.40 -8.50
N ALA A 86 0.84 -4.54 -8.19
CA ALA A 86 0.61 -3.23 -7.61
C ALA A 86 -0.27 -2.36 -8.52
N ILE A 87 0.04 -2.31 -9.83
CA ILE A 87 -0.76 -1.56 -10.81
C ILE A 87 -2.20 -2.10 -10.86
N ALA A 88 -2.35 -3.43 -10.99
CA ALA A 88 -3.66 -4.06 -11.05
C ALA A 88 -4.48 -3.77 -9.79
N THR A 89 -3.84 -3.84 -8.61
CA THR A 89 -4.48 -3.55 -7.32
C THR A 89 -4.90 -2.09 -7.20
N SER A 90 -4.06 -1.15 -7.63
CA SER A 90 -4.36 0.28 -7.64
C SER A 90 -5.53 0.63 -8.56
N ILE A 91 -5.53 0.09 -9.78
CA ILE A 91 -6.66 0.27 -10.71
C ILE A 91 -7.94 -0.32 -10.11
N TYR A 92 -7.87 -1.55 -9.57
CA TYR A 92 -9.01 -2.21 -8.96
C TYR A 92 -9.60 -1.44 -7.77
N GLY A 93 -8.73 -0.82 -6.95
CA GLY A 93 -9.14 0.04 -5.84
C GLY A 93 -9.75 1.36 -6.33
N ALA A 94 -9.10 2.02 -7.28
CA ALA A 94 -9.59 3.28 -7.85
C ALA A 94 -10.99 3.15 -8.47
N LEU A 95 -11.27 2.03 -9.16
CA LEU A 95 -12.58 1.74 -9.74
C LEU A 95 -13.70 1.50 -8.70
N ARG A 96 -13.36 1.39 -7.41
CA ARG A 96 -14.30 1.19 -6.29
C ARG A 96 -14.46 2.42 -5.42
N LEU A 97 -13.75 3.50 -5.73
CA LEU A 97 -13.99 4.77 -5.06
C LEU A 97 -15.41 5.26 -5.42
N PRO A 98 -16.18 5.76 -4.45
CA PRO A 98 -17.46 6.41 -4.74
C PRO A 98 -17.23 7.64 -5.64
N PRO A 99 -18.27 8.10 -6.36
CA PRO A 99 -18.22 9.37 -7.09
C PRO A 99 -17.78 10.51 -6.18
N ILE A 100 -17.05 11.49 -6.73
CA ILE A 100 -16.46 12.57 -5.93
C ILE A 100 -17.53 13.40 -5.21
N GLU A 101 -18.72 13.53 -5.81
CA GLU A 101 -19.87 14.21 -5.25
C GLU A 101 -20.37 13.52 -3.98
N ALA A 102 -20.36 12.18 -3.96
CA ALA A 102 -20.74 11.40 -2.79
C ALA A 102 -19.70 11.53 -1.66
N MET A 103 -18.41 11.69 -1.98
CA MET A 103 -17.36 11.94 -0.98
C MET A 103 -17.54 13.29 -0.29
N TYR A 104 -17.84 14.36 -1.04
CA TYR A 104 -18.06 15.68 -0.45
C TYR A 104 -19.33 15.74 0.39
N ALA A 105 -20.39 15.04 -0.01
CA ALA A 105 -21.62 14.96 0.78
C ALA A 105 -21.39 14.28 2.13
N THR A 106 -20.59 13.20 2.19
CA THR A 106 -20.24 12.56 3.47
C THR A 106 -19.42 13.46 4.39
N VAL A 107 -18.48 14.24 3.86
CA VAL A 107 -17.67 15.18 4.67
C VAL A 107 -18.55 16.30 5.22
N ALA A 108 -19.41 16.89 4.39
CA ALA A 108 -20.32 17.95 4.83
C ALA A 108 -21.28 17.50 5.95
N ILE A 109 -21.83 16.28 5.84
CA ILE A 109 -22.72 15.72 6.87
C ILE A 109 -21.97 15.44 8.18
N GLN A 110 -20.70 15.01 8.10
CA GLN A 110 -19.87 14.75 9.27
C GLN A 110 -19.51 16.05 10.01
N ASP A 111 -19.25 17.14 9.28
CA ASP A 111 -19.02 18.48 9.84
C ASP A 111 -20.29 19.02 10.53
N ASP A 112 -21.46 18.90 9.89
CA ASP A 112 -22.74 19.35 10.46
C ASP A 112 -23.14 18.54 11.71
N GLY A 113 -22.87 17.24 11.72
CA GLY A 113 -23.10 16.36 12.88
C GLY A 113 -22.19 16.68 14.08
N SER A 114 -20.94 17.08 13.82
CA SER A 114 -19.99 17.50 14.86
C SER A 114 -20.38 18.82 15.52
N LEU A 115 -20.90 19.78 14.73
CA LEU A 115 -21.40 21.06 15.22
C LEU A 115 -22.70 20.90 16.02
N LEU A 116 -23.62 20.04 15.56
CA LEU A 116 -24.85 19.74 16.29
C LEU A 116 -24.58 19.02 17.62
N HIS A 117 -23.63 18.08 17.66
CA HIS A 117 -23.22 17.45 18.93
C HIS A 117 -22.58 18.45 19.90
N ALA A 118 -21.74 19.38 19.40
CA ALA A 118 -21.12 20.42 20.22
C ALA A 118 -22.13 21.44 20.77
N ILE A 119 -23.19 21.74 20.02
CA ILE A 119 -24.25 22.67 20.46
C ILE A 119 -25.21 22.01 21.46
N LEU A 120 -25.48 20.70 21.33
CA LEU A 120 -26.41 19.97 22.21
C LEU A 120 -25.76 19.45 23.51
N THR A 121 -24.45 19.61 23.68
CA THR A 121 -23.70 19.22 24.88
C THR A 121 -23.19 20.41 25.71
N LEU A 122 -23.61 21.63 25.36
CA LEU A 122 -23.45 22.88 26.12
C LEU A 122 -24.77 23.29 26.78
#